data_AF-A0A7S0V4Y8-F1
#
_entry.id   AF-A0A7S0V4Y8-F1
#
_cell.length_a   1.000
_cell.length_b   1.000
_cell.length_c   1.000
_cell.angle_alpha   90.00
_cell.angle_beta   90.00
_cell.angle_gamma   90.00
#
_symmetry.space_group_name_H-M   'P 1'
#
loop_
_entity.id
_entity.type
_entity.pdbx_description
1 polymer ?
#
loop_
_entity_poly.entity_id
_entity_poly.type
_entity_poly.pdbx_seq_one_letter_code
_entity_poly.pdbx_strand_id
1 'polypeptide(L)'
;GIHRPLEQRKSAPDRPRHGHTALPPMPHEYRRGVIYKTASPRLFFTTHESDDETARFINDFPAIFFFSSSAPESYKSFCDDNGPVDIAEVISFCRQCHDRIQKPQLSRRPLVFYTYDDPDCVTNAVLILCAYLILYENME
;
A
#
# COMPACT_ATOMS: atom_id res chain seq x y z
N GLY A 1 15.64 -55.71 -51.30
CA GLY A 1 15.97 -54.51 -50.52
C GLY A 1 14.89 -54.31 -49.49
N ILE A 2 15.25 -54.38 -48.21
CA ILE A 2 14.32 -54.38 -47.08
C ILE A 2 13.76 -52.96 -46.88
N HIS A 3 12.48 -52.74 -47.17
CA HIS A 3 11.78 -51.52 -46.79
C HIS A 3 11.35 -51.64 -45.31
N ARG A 4 12.05 -50.94 -44.40
CA ARG A 4 11.53 -50.62 -43.06
C ARG A 4 10.76 -49.30 -43.15
N PRO A 5 9.51 -49.21 -42.68
CA PRO A 5 8.83 -47.93 -42.47
C PRO A 5 9.40 -47.20 -41.25
N LEU A 6 9.57 -45.88 -41.39
CA LEU A 6 9.93 -44.93 -40.34
C LEU A 6 8.96 -45.03 -39.14
N GLU A 7 9.50 -45.25 -37.94
CA GLU A 7 8.75 -45.05 -36.70
C GLU A 7 8.27 -43.60 -36.61
N GLN A 8 6.95 -43.42 -36.62
CA GLN A 8 6.33 -42.12 -36.33
C GLN A 8 6.57 -41.78 -34.86
N ARG A 9 7.27 -40.66 -34.66
CA ARG A 9 7.53 -40.03 -33.37
C ARG A 9 6.22 -39.87 -32.59
N LYS A 10 6.15 -40.49 -31.41
CA LYS A 10 5.11 -40.22 -30.41
C LYS A 10 5.12 -38.73 -30.10
N SER A 11 4.02 -38.05 -30.44
CA SER A 11 3.73 -36.69 -30.04
C SER A 11 3.71 -36.60 -28.51
N ALA A 12 4.51 -35.69 -27.95
CA ALA A 12 4.52 -35.40 -26.53
C ALA A 12 3.14 -34.90 -26.06
N PRO A 13 2.72 -35.20 -24.83
CA PRO A 13 1.44 -34.74 -24.31
C PRO A 13 1.43 -33.21 -24.20
N ASP A 14 0.33 -32.64 -24.66
CA ASP A 14 0.02 -31.21 -24.66
C ASP A 14 0.15 -30.66 -23.23
N ARG A 15 1.05 -29.70 -23.01
CA ARG A 15 1.16 -29.06 -21.69
C ARG A 15 -0.12 -28.24 -21.49
N PRO A 16 -0.81 -28.37 -20.34
CA PRO A 16 -1.95 -27.49 -20.08
C PRO A 16 -1.46 -26.06 -20.10
N ARG A 17 -2.01 -25.25 -21.03
CA ARG A 17 -1.87 -23.80 -21.02
C ARG A 17 -2.31 -23.37 -19.62
N HIS A 18 -1.38 -22.82 -18.84
CA HIS A 18 -1.71 -22.13 -17.61
C HIS A 18 -2.66 -21.00 -17.99
N GLY A 19 -3.97 -21.27 -17.85
CA GLY A 19 -4.96 -20.22 -17.83
C GLY A 19 -4.48 -19.23 -16.78
N HIS A 20 -4.39 -17.97 -17.17
CA HIS A 20 -4.32 -16.89 -16.21
C HIS A 20 -5.54 -17.07 -15.31
N THR A 21 -5.36 -17.73 -14.17
CA THR A 21 -6.31 -17.68 -13.09
C THR A 21 -6.38 -16.20 -12.77
N ALA A 22 -7.46 -15.53 -13.20
CA ALA A 22 -7.75 -14.20 -12.74
C ALA A 22 -7.59 -14.27 -11.22
N LEU A 23 -6.73 -13.40 -10.67
CA LEU A 23 -6.62 -13.27 -9.24
C LEU A 23 -8.06 -13.16 -8.71
N PRO A 24 -8.42 -13.87 -7.63
CA PRO A 24 -9.73 -13.70 -7.03
C PRO A 24 -9.95 -12.18 -6.86
N PRO A 25 -11.15 -11.65 -7.18
CA PRO A 25 -11.42 -10.24 -6.98
C PRO A 25 -11.00 -9.90 -5.55
N MET A 26 -10.07 -8.96 -5.41
CA MET A 26 -9.52 -8.57 -4.13
C MET A 26 -10.70 -8.28 -3.20
N PRO A 27 -10.90 -9.08 -2.15
CA PRO A 27 -11.99 -8.81 -1.23
C PRO A 27 -11.66 -7.49 -0.55
N HIS A 28 -12.67 -6.63 -0.40
CA HIS A 28 -12.64 -5.34 0.29
C HIS A 28 -12.14 -4.17 -0.57
N GLU A 29 -13.07 -3.56 -1.31
CA GLU A 29 -12.97 -2.13 -1.63
C GLU A 29 -12.78 -1.37 -0.31
N TYR A 30 -11.69 -0.62 -0.20
CA TYR A 30 -11.48 0.22 0.96
C TYR A 30 -12.60 1.26 1.02
N ARG A 31 -13.16 1.42 2.20
CA ARG A 31 -14.21 2.40 2.49
C ARG A 31 -13.58 3.69 3.00
N ARG A 32 -13.93 4.79 2.35
CA ARG A 32 -13.62 6.16 2.78
C ARG A 32 -14.04 6.42 4.22
N GLY A 33 -13.23 7.19 4.94
CA GLY A 33 -13.49 7.60 6.33
C GLY A 33 -13.44 6.47 7.36
N VAL A 34 -13.14 5.23 6.95
CA VAL A 34 -12.92 4.12 7.87
C VAL A 34 -11.47 4.11 8.32
N ILE A 35 -11.26 4.08 9.64
CA ILE A 35 -9.93 3.97 10.24
C ILE A 35 -9.55 2.49 10.31
N TYR A 36 -8.56 2.10 9.50
CA TYR A 36 -7.97 0.77 9.46
C TYR A 36 -6.85 0.63 10.48
N LYS A 37 -6.87 -0.46 11.23
CA LYS A 37 -5.80 -0.84 12.16
C LYS A 37 -4.62 -1.44 11.38
N THR A 38 -3.41 -1.00 11.69
CA THR A 38 -2.17 -1.60 11.15
C THR A 38 -1.60 -2.67 12.08
N ALA A 39 -0.46 -3.24 11.71
CA ALA A 39 0.29 -4.14 12.59
C ALA A 39 0.83 -3.42 13.85
N SER A 40 1.08 -2.11 13.78
CA SER A 40 1.53 -1.32 14.92
C SER A 40 0.34 -0.99 15.84
N PRO A 41 0.48 -1.09 17.18
CA PRO A 41 -0.63 -0.84 18.11
C PRO A 41 -1.08 0.62 18.14
N ARG A 42 -0.26 1.54 17.63
CA ARG A 42 -0.51 2.99 17.71
C ARG A 42 -0.67 3.67 16.36
N LEU A 43 -0.42 2.96 15.26
CA LEU A 43 -0.49 3.51 13.91
C LEU A 43 -1.70 2.93 13.16
N PHE A 44 -2.45 3.80 12.53
CA PHE A 44 -3.69 3.51 11.83
C PHE A 44 -3.68 4.21 10.46
N PHE A 45 -4.58 3.81 9.57
CA PHE A 45 -4.71 4.38 8.22
C PHE A 45 -6.16 4.76 7.91
N THR A 46 -6.38 5.83 7.15
CA THR A 46 -7.71 6.20 6.63
C THR A 46 -7.57 6.94 5.31
N THR A 47 -8.66 7.05 4.55
CA THR A 47 -8.74 7.91 3.36
C THR A 47 -9.80 8.99 3.56
N HIS A 48 -9.52 10.20 3.09
CA HIS A 48 -10.45 11.34 3.11
C HIS A 48 -10.69 11.85 1.68
N GLU A 49 -11.86 12.40 1.40
CA GLU A 49 -12.19 13.01 0.12
C GLU A 49 -11.63 14.44 -0.01
N SER A 50 -11.55 15.17 1.10
CA SER A 50 -11.18 16.59 1.06
C SER A 50 -10.60 17.11 2.38
N ASP A 51 -10.09 18.34 2.33
CA ASP A 51 -9.63 19.10 3.50
C ASP A 51 -10.77 19.36 4.49
N ASP A 52 -11.97 19.64 3.98
CA ASP A 52 -13.16 19.87 4.81
C ASP A 52 -13.55 18.61 5.59
N GLU A 53 -13.48 17.43 4.95
CA GLU A 53 -13.70 16.16 5.65
C GLU A 53 -12.59 15.92 6.69
N THR A 54 -11.33 16.13 6.30
CA THR A 54 -10.18 16.00 7.21
C THR A 54 -10.35 16.89 8.45
N ALA A 55 -10.77 18.14 8.28
CA ALA A 55 -11.00 19.07 9.38
C ALA A 55 -12.12 18.59 10.32
N ARG A 56 -13.19 18.00 9.77
CA ARG A 56 -14.25 17.39 10.58
C ARG A 56 -13.72 16.24 11.43
N PHE A 57 -12.97 15.30 10.85
CA PHE A 57 -12.35 14.20 11.59
C PHE A 57 -11.44 14.70 12.72
N ILE A 58 -10.62 15.73 12.46
CA ILE A 58 -9.75 16.32 13.49
C ILE A 58 -10.57 16.93 14.64
N ASN A 59 -11.66 17.61 14.32
CA ASN A 59 -12.52 18.26 15.31
C ASN A 59 -13.37 17.25 16.11
N ASP A 60 -13.89 16.22 15.45
CA ASP A 60 -14.75 15.20 16.04
C ASP A 60 -13.95 14.21 16.91
N PHE A 61 -12.67 14.00 16.59
CA PHE A 61 -11.80 13.05 17.30
C PHE A 61 -10.51 13.71 17.84
N PRO A 62 -10.60 14.65 18.80
CA PRO A 62 -9.44 15.42 19.29
C PRO A 62 -8.39 14.56 20.01
N ALA A 63 -8.76 13.38 20.50
CA ALA A 63 -7.83 12.42 21.09
C ALA A 63 -6.92 11.73 20.05
N ILE A 64 -7.33 11.70 18.78
CA ILE A 64 -6.60 11.08 17.67
C ILE A 64 -5.70 12.13 17.01
N PHE A 65 -4.48 11.76 16.66
CA PHE A 65 -3.59 12.62 15.88
C PHE A 65 -3.61 12.19 14.41
N PHE A 66 -4.28 12.98 13.56
CA PHE A 66 -4.26 12.79 12.12
C PHE A 66 -3.04 13.47 11.51
N PHE A 67 -2.38 12.79 10.57
CA PHE A 67 -1.28 13.34 9.80
C PHE A 67 -1.24 12.76 8.39
N SER A 68 -0.70 13.54 7.45
CA SER A 68 -0.46 13.12 6.07
C SER A 68 1.02 13.31 5.71
N SER A 69 1.36 12.93 4.48
CA SER A 69 2.66 13.13 3.85
C SER A 69 2.42 13.45 2.38
N SER A 70 3.28 14.26 1.78
CA SER A 70 3.28 14.50 0.33
C SER A 70 3.95 13.37 -0.47
N ALA A 71 4.57 12.39 0.21
CA ALA A 71 5.25 11.28 -0.45
C ALA A 71 4.36 10.49 -1.43
N PRO A 72 3.08 10.18 -1.13
CA PRO A 72 2.22 9.47 -2.08
C PRO A 72 1.98 10.22 -3.40
N GLU A 73 2.01 11.55 -3.35
CA GLU A 73 1.75 12.47 -4.47
C GLU A 73 3.03 12.83 -5.24
N SER A 74 4.22 12.52 -4.70
CA SER A 74 5.49 12.97 -5.29
C SER A 74 5.99 12.08 -6.44
N TYR A 75 5.29 10.98 -6.72
CA TYR A 75 5.62 10.12 -7.86
C TYR A 75 5.46 10.88 -9.17
N LYS A 76 6.54 10.87 -9.97
CA LYS A 76 6.56 11.49 -11.30
C LYS A 76 6.38 10.40 -12.35
N SER A 77 5.18 10.32 -12.88
CA SER A 77 4.85 9.46 -14.01
C SER A 77 5.71 9.80 -15.23
N PHE A 78 6.23 8.79 -15.90
CA PHE A 78 6.89 8.94 -17.20
C PHE A 78 5.95 8.61 -18.35
N CYS A 79 5.00 7.69 -18.13
CA CYS A 79 3.96 7.27 -19.07
C CYS A 79 2.60 7.17 -18.36
N ASP A 80 2.08 5.94 -18.20
CA ASP A 80 0.87 5.59 -17.42
C ASP A 80 1.25 4.84 -16.12
N ASP A 81 2.49 5.05 -15.65
CA ASP A 81 2.97 4.54 -14.37
C ASP A 81 2.57 5.50 -13.25
N ASN A 82 2.08 4.96 -12.13
CA ASN A 82 1.60 5.75 -10.99
C ASN A 82 2.31 5.39 -9.67
N GLY A 83 3.35 4.56 -9.76
CA GLY A 83 4.07 4.10 -8.59
C GLY A 83 4.89 2.82 -8.82
N PRO A 84 5.48 2.28 -7.75
CA PRO A 84 5.49 2.84 -6.40
C PRO A 84 6.40 4.07 -6.28
N VAL A 85 6.17 4.89 -5.26
CA VAL A 85 7.08 6.00 -4.91
C VAL A 85 8.51 5.52 -4.74
N ASP A 86 9.47 6.41 -5.02
CA ASP A 86 10.87 6.07 -4.96
C ASP A 86 11.35 5.77 -3.53
N ILE A 87 12.51 5.11 -3.41
CA ILE A 87 13.06 4.70 -2.12
C ILE A 87 13.46 5.90 -1.24
N ALA A 88 13.80 7.05 -1.82
CA ALA A 88 14.14 8.24 -1.04
C ALA A 88 12.89 8.77 -0.33
N GLU A 89 11.73 8.74 -1.01
CA GLU A 89 10.43 9.10 -0.42
C GLU A 89 10.01 8.12 0.67
N VAL A 90 10.23 6.82 0.46
CA VAL A 90 10.01 5.80 1.51
C VAL A 90 10.84 6.12 2.75
N ILE A 91 12.15 6.37 2.61
CA ILE A 91 13.04 6.68 3.75
C ILE A 91 12.65 8.01 4.42
N SER A 92 12.28 9.02 3.62
CA SER A 92 11.79 10.30 4.12
C SER A 92 10.53 10.12 4.96
N PHE A 93 9.55 9.37 4.45
CA PHE A 93 8.33 9.02 5.16
C PHE A 93 8.63 8.27 6.46
N CYS A 94 9.50 7.25 6.42
CA CYS A 94 9.84 6.46 7.59
C CYS A 94 10.41 7.32 8.71
N ARG A 95 11.35 8.22 8.41
CA ARG A 95 11.91 9.17 9.39
C ARG A 95 10.82 10.07 9.97
N GLN A 96 10.01 10.67 9.10
CA GLN A 96 8.90 11.53 9.49
C GLN A 96 7.86 10.83 10.37
N CYS A 97 7.55 9.57 10.09
CA CYS A 97 6.62 8.75 10.86
C CYS A 97 7.22 8.37 12.21
N HIS A 98 8.47 7.89 12.22
CA HIS A 98 9.20 7.55 13.45
C HIS A 98 9.32 8.75 14.39
N ASP A 99 9.71 9.92 13.87
CA ASP A 99 9.79 11.17 14.65
C ASP A 99 8.45 11.54 15.29
N ARG A 100 7.33 11.29 14.61
CA ARG A 100 5.98 11.53 15.17
C ARG A 100 5.64 10.52 16.26
N ILE A 101 5.95 9.25 16.07
CA ILE A 101 5.66 8.18 17.05
C ILE A 101 6.43 8.40 18.36
N GLN A 102 7.69 8.87 18.25
CA GLN A 102 8.58 9.13 19.38
C GLN A 102 8.30 10.46 20.10
N LYS A 103 7.49 11.37 19.54
CA LYS A 103 7.16 12.65 20.19
C LYS A 103 6.45 12.41 21.53
N PRO A 104 6.99 12.89 22.66
CA PRO A 104 6.38 12.68 23.98
C PRO A 104 4.95 13.19 24.08
N GLN A 105 4.65 14.29 23.39
CA GLN A 105 3.32 14.92 23.31
C GLN A 105 2.28 14.05 22.62
N LEU A 106 2.72 13.12 21.77
CA LEU A 106 1.87 12.19 21.02
C LEU A 106 1.83 10.79 21.63
N SER A 107 2.65 10.51 22.65
CA SER A 107 2.85 9.17 23.26
C SER A 107 1.56 8.44 23.68
N ARG A 108 0.49 9.17 24.02
CA ARG A 108 -0.80 8.63 24.45
C ARG A 108 -1.91 8.69 23.41
N ARG A 109 -1.62 9.22 22.22
CA ARG A 109 -2.60 9.38 21.14
C ARG A 109 -2.43 8.26 20.11
N PRO A 110 -3.51 7.72 19.54
CA PRO A 110 -3.47 7.00 18.27
C PRO A 110 -3.00 7.96 17.17
N LEU A 111 -2.10 7.48 16.31
CA LEU A 111 -1.65 8.21 15.13
C LEU A 111 -2.37 7.62 13.91
N VAL A 112 -3.11 8.44 13.19
CA VAL A 112 -3.80 8.04 11.96
C VAL A 112 -3.10 8.72 10.79
N PHE A 113 -2.42 7.92 9.96
CA PHE A 113 -1.93 8.36 8.67
C PHE A 113 -3.11 8.43 7.69
N TYR A 114 -3.30 9.56 7.04
CA TYR A 114 -4.34 9.72 6.02
C TYR A 114 -3.75 10.14 4.68
N THR A 115 -4.49 9.80 3.63
CA THR A 115 -4.28 10.26 2.26
C THR A 115 -5.63 10.61 1.63
N TYR A 116 -5.61 11.28 0.49
CA TYR A 116 -6.85 11.56 -0.24
C TYR A 116 -7.35 10.33 -1.00
N ASP A 117 -8.65 10.29 -1.27
CA ASP A 117 -9.38 9.22 -1.95
C ASP A 117 -9.11 9.17 -3.47
N ASP A 118 -7.83 9.23 -3.82
CA ASP A 118 -7.30 9.03 -5.17
C ASP A 118 -6.61 7.65 -5.23
N PRO A 119 -7.00 6.75 -6.15
CA PRO A 119 -6.52 5.36 -6.16
C PRO A 119 -4.99 5.21 -6.19
N ASP A 120 -4.30 6.09 -6.91
CA ASP A 120 -2.85 6.06 -7.04
C ASP A 120 -2.19 6.55 -5.74
N CYS A 121 -2.69 7.65 -5.19
CA CYS A 121 -2.24 8.15 -3.88
C CYS A 121 -2.51 7.13 -2.76
N VAL A 122 -3.66 6.45 -2.76
CA VAL A 122 -3.98 5.40 -1.80
C VAL A 122 -3.00 4.25 -1.92
N THR A 123 -2.72 3.78 -3.14
CA THR A 123 -1.77 2.69 -3.39
C THR A 123 -0.38 3.05 -2.87
N ASN A 124 0.11 4.25 -3.21
CA ASN A 124 1.41 4.73 -2.75
C ASN A 124 1.46 4.92 -1.23
N ALA A 125 0.41 5.47 -0.62
CA ALA A 125 0.30 5.68 0.82
C ALA A 125 0.32 4.35 1.59
N VAL A 126 -0.44 3.35 1.13
CA VAL A 126 -0.44 2.02 1.75
C VAL A 126 0.93 1.37 1.60
N LEU A 127 1.58 1.51 0.45
CA LEU A 127 2.91 0.95 0.23
C LEU A 127 3.97 1.55 1.15
N ILE A 128 4.04 2.88 1.30
CA ILE A 128 5.00 3.52 2.21
C ILE A 128 4.72 3.21 3.68
N LEU A 129 3.43 3.10 4.05
CA LEU A 129 3.04 2.69 5.39
C LEU A 129 3.49 1.26 5.67
N CYS A 130 3.25 0.33 4.75
CA CYS A 130 3.74 -1.04 4.84
C CYS A 130 5.27 -1.11 4.91
N ALA A 131 5.97 -0.30 4.12
CA ALA A 131 7.42 -0.21 4.16
C ALA A 131 7.91 0.28 5.54
N TYR A 132 7.25 1.28 6.15
CA TYR A 132 7.56 1.70 7.53
C TYR A 132 7.36 0.57 8.53
N LEU A 133 6.24 -0.14 8.47
CA LEU A 133 5.96 -1.27 9.38
C LEU A 133 7.01 -2.40 9.24
N ILE A 134 7.48 -2.66 8.02
CA ILE A 134 8.50 -3.69 7.78
C ILE A 134 9.90 -3.22 8.19
N LEU A 135 10.28 -1.99 7.86
CA LEU A 135 11.63 -1.49 8.04
C LEU A 135 11.87 -1.00 9.46
N TYR A 136 10.92 -0.32 10.10
CA TYR A 136 11.14 0.30 11.40
C TYR A 136 10.51 -0.49 12.55
N GLU A 137 9.26 -0.93 12.41
CA GLU A 137 8.56 -1.59 13.54
C GLU A 137 8.94 -3.07 13.72
N ASN A 138 9.42 -3.76 12.69
CA ASN A 138 9.91 -5.14 12.82
C ASN A 138 11.41 -5.24 13.16
N MET A 139 12.13 -4.11 13.25
CA MET A 139 13.55 -4.08 13.64
C MET A 139 13.77 -3.84 15.14
N GLU A 140 12.71 -3.66 15.93
CA GLU A 140 12.72 -3.58 17.40
C GLU A 140 12.05 -4.80 18.03
#